data_AF-A0A523Y737-F1
#
_entry.id   AF-A0A523Y737-F1
#
_cell.length_a   1.000
_cell.length_b   1.000
_cell.length_c   1.000
_cell.angle_alpha   90.00
_cell.angle_beta   90.00
_cell.angle_gamma   90.00
#
_symmetry.space_group_name_H-M   'P 1'
#
loop_
_entity.id
_entity.type
_entity.pdbx_description
1 polymer ?
#
loop_
_entity_poly.entity_id
_entity_poly.type
_entity_poly.pdbx_seq_one_letter_code
_entity_poly.pdbx_strand_id
1 'polypeptide(L)' 'MFTFSSELATHPVIYNLGMQFGLVTTIRQANVTEEKGWIALELEGDEEDIEQAIAWVTGKGVRVDPADDLMQD' A
#
# COMPACT_ATOMS: atom_id res chain seq x y z
N MET A 1 -6.17 1.66 1.04
CA MET A 1 -5.79 2.65 0.02
C MET A 1 -4.39 3.19 0.31
N PHE A 2 -3.46 2.96 -0.60
CA PHE A 2 -2.06 3.39 -0.51
C PHE A 2 -1.85 4.55 -1.48
N THR A 3 -1.43 5.71 -0.99
CA THR A 3 -1.16 6.88 -1.82
C THR A 3 0.33 7.17 -1.85
N PHE A 4 0.88 7.22 -3.05
CA PHE A 4 2.31 7.40 -3.31
C PHE A 4 2.58 8.81 -3.83
N SER A 5 3.67 9.42 -3.34
CA SER A 5 4.27 10.57 -4.00
C SER A 5 4.96 10.13 -5.29
N SER A 6 5.22 11.08 -6.20
CA SER A 6 5.97 10.83 -7.45
C SER A 6 7.35 10.20 -7.20
N GLU A 7 8.05 10.62 -6.14
CA GLU A 7 9.33 10.02 -5.74
C GLU A 7 9.18 8.55 -5.31
N LEU A 8 8.19 8.25 -4.46
CA LEU A 8 7.97 6.91 -3.94
C LEU A 8 7.44 5.93 -4.98
N ALA A 9 6.78 6.41 -6.04
CA ALA A 9 6.30 5.57 -7.14
C ALA A 9 7.43 4.82 -7.87
N THR A 10 8.68 5.29 -7.76
CA THR A 10 9.86 4.63 -8.35
C THR A 10 10.42 3.49 -7.50
N HIS A 11 9.94 3.32 -6.26
CA HIS A 11 10.41 2.30 -5.33
C HIS A 11 9.49 1.06 -5.37
N PRO A 12 10.03 -0.16 -5.21
CA PRO A 12 9.25 -1.40 -5.27
C PRO A 12 8.52 -1.66 -3.93
N VAL A 13 7.75 -0.70 -3.45
CA VAL A 13 7.14 -0.74 -2.12
C VAL A 13 6.24 -1.95 -1.95
N ILE A 14 5.32 -2.21 -2.89
CA ILE A 14 4.37 -3.34 -2.80
C ILE A 14 5.11 -4.67 -2.80
N TYR A 15 6.11 -4.82 -3.68
CA TYR A 15 6.94 -6.02 -3.72
C TYR A 15 7.67 -6.26 -2.39
N ASN A 16 8.20 -5.19 -1.78
CA ASN A 16 8.87 -5.28 -0.49
C ASN A 16 7.90 -5.64 0.65
N LEU A 17 6.63 -5.26 0.58
CA LEU A 17 5.63 -5.71 1.57
C LEU A 17 5.55 -7.24 1.58
N GLY A 18 5.43 -7.86 0.41
CA GLY A 18 5.36 -9.32 0.33
C GLY A 18 6.67 -10.02 0.70
N MET A 19 7.81 -9.47 0.29
CA MET A 19 9.11 -10.09 0.56
C MET A 19 9.59 -9.93 2.01
N GLN A 20 9.31 -8.80 2.66
CA GLN A 20 9.81 -8.52 4.01
C GLN A 20 8.89 -9.03 5.11
N PHE A 21 7.57 -9.04 4.86
CA PHE A 21 6.57 -9.37 5.86
C PHE A 21 5.76 -10.62 5.49
N GLY A 22 6.13 -11.34 4.43
CA GLY A 22 5.44 -12.57 4.02
C GLY A 22 4.02 -12.36 3.52
N LEU A 23 3.64 -11.13 3.17
CA LEU A 23 2.26 -10.80 2.80
C LEU A 23 1.94 -11.16 1.35
N VAL A 24 0.74 -11.66 1.12
CA VAL A 24 0.15 -11.69 -0.22
C VAL A 24 -0.50 -10.33 -0.48
N THR A 25 -0.16 -9.72 -1.61
CA THR A 25 -0.68 -8.40 -1.99
C THR A 25 -1.54 -8.50 -3.25
N THR A 26 -2.82 -8.17 -3.13
CA THR A 26 -3.75 -8.17 -4.26
C THR A 26 -4.15 -6.74 -4.61
N ILE A 27 -3.82 -6.29 -5.82
CA ILE A 27 -4.24 -4.98 -6.31
C ILE A 27 -5.70 -5.09 -6.78
N ARG A 28 -6.61 -4.40 -6.08
CA ARG A 28 -8.03 -4.32 -6.44
C ARG A 28 -8.29 -3.22 -7.47
N GLN A 29 -7.59 -2.08 -7.31
CA GLN A 29 -7.67 -0.94 -8.22
C GLN A 29 -6.41 -0.10 -8.09
N ALA A 30 -6.01 0.57 -9.17
CA ALA A 30 -4.90 1.51 -9.14
C ALA A 30 -5.16 2.67 -10.10
N ASN A 31 -4.75 3.86 -9.69
CA ASN A 31 -4.60 5.02 -10.56
C ASN A 31 -3.18 5.55 -10.37
N VAL A 32 -2.39 5.55 -11.44
CA VAL A 32 -1.00 6.00 -11.40
C VAL A 32 -0.83 7.08 -12.46
N THR A 33 -0.41 8.26 -12.04
CA THR A 33 -0.06 9.39 -12.91
C THR A 33 1.38 9.84 -12.64
N GLU A 34 1.91 10.76 -13.45
CA GLU A 34 3.27 11.29 -13.27
C GLU A 34 3.47 12.04 -11.94
N GLU A 35 2.41 12.67 -11.42
CA GLU A 35 2.48 13.51 -10.22
C GLU A 35 2.07 12.78 -8.94
N LYS A 36 1.06 11.91 -9.02
CA LYS A 36 0.48 11.20 -7.87
C LYS A 36 -0.19 9.91 -8.29
N GLY A 37 -0.11 8.90 -7.44
CA GLY A 37 -0.83 7.64 -7.64
C GLY A 37 -1.44 7.11 -6.36
N TRP A 38 -2.51 6.34 -6.51
CA TRP A 38 -3.10 5.57 -5.42
C TRP A 38 -3.38 4.14 -5.86
N ILE A 39 -3.36 3.23 -4.89
CA ILE A 39 -3.60 1.81 -5.08
C ILE A 39 -4.53 1.30 -3.98
N ALA A 40 -5.67 0.75 -4.37
CA ALA A 40 -6.51 -0.09 -3.52
C ALA A 40 -5.83 -1.46 -3.44
N LEU A 41 -5.16 -1.70 -2.32
CA LEU A 41 -4.40 -2.91 -2.07
C LEU A 41 -5.05 -3.69 -0.94
N GLU A 42 -5.31 -4.96 -1.20
CA GLU A 42 -5.67 -5.94 -0.19
C GLU A 42 -4.40 -6.67 0.27
N LEU A 43 -4.29 -6.83 1.58
CA LEU A 43 -3.19 -7.52 2.23
C LEU A 43 -3.75 -8.77 2.91
N GLU A 44 -3.15 -9.91 2.62
CA GLU A 44 -3.43 -11.17 3.29
C GLU A 44 -2.15 -11.70 3.93
N GLY A 45 -2.25 -12.15 5.18
CA GLY A 45 -1.13 -12.64 5.99
C GLY A 45 -1.48 -12.62 7.47
N ASP A 46 -0.48 -12.83 8.32
CA ASP A 46 -0.66 -12.74 9.77
C ASP A 46 -0.92 -11.29 10.19
N GLU A 47 -1.81 -11.10 11.16
CA GLU A 47 -2.27 -9.76 11.59
C GLU A 47 -1.10 -8.88 12.08
N GLU A 48 -0.18 -9.46 12.86
CA GLU A 48 1.01 -8.76 13.34
C GLU A 48 1.95 -8.32 12.20
N ASP A 49 2.07 -9.12 11.14
CA ASP A 49 2.87 -8.79 9.96
C ASP A 49 2.22 -7.67 9.15
N ILE A 50 0.89 -7.67 9.05
CA ILE A 50 0.12 -6.59 8.41
C ILE A 50 0.32 -5.28 9.18
N GLU A 51 0.20 -5.28 10.50
CA GLU A 51 0.42 -4.10 11.34
C GLU A 51 1.84 -3.54 11.19
N GLN A 52 2.86 -4.42 11.25
CA GLN A 52 4.25 -4.03 11.04
C GLN A 52 4.51 -3.48 9.63
N ALA A 53 3.91 -4.08 8.60
CA ALA A 53 4.02 -3.62 7.23
C ALA A 53 3.38 -2.25 7.02
N ILE A 54 2.22 -2.00 7.63
CA ILE A 54 1.56 -0.68 7.61
C ILE A 54 2.42 0.37 8.35
N ALA A 55 3.00 0.03 9.50
CA ALA A 55 3.92 0.94 10.20
C ALA A 55 5.17 1.25 9.37
N TRP A 56 5.73 0.26 8.70
CA TRP A 56 6.90 0.41 7.84
C TRP A 56 6.63 1.29 6.63
N VAL A 57 5.51 1.06 5.94
CA VAL A 57 5.19 1.79 4.70
C VAL A 57 4.79 3.24 4.99
N THR A 58 4.09 3.48 6.10
CA THR A 58 3.77 4.83 6.58
C THR A 58 5.01 5.58 7.03
N GLY A 59 5.96 4.91 7.69
CA GLY A 59 7.28 5.48 8.02
C GLY A 59 8.11 5.88 6.80
N LYS A 60 7.85 5.29 5.62
CA LYS A 60 8.43 5.70 4.34
C LYS A 60 7.74 6.91 3.69
N GLY A 61 6.67 7.42 4.28
CA GLY A 61 5.90 8.54 3.75
C GLY A 61 4.75 8.14 2.82
N VAL A 62 4.43 6.84 2.70
CA VAL A 62 3.22 6.40 1.99
C VAL A 62 2.02 6.62 2.89
N ARG A 63 1.01 7.33 2.40
CA ARG A 63 -0.25 7.48 3.14
C ARG A 63 -1.08 6.20 2.97
N VAL A 64 -1.56 5.65 4.08
CA VAL A 64 -2.44 4.48 4.11
C VAL A 64 -3.76 4.87 4.77
N ASP A 65 -4.86 4.69 4.05
CA ASP A 65 -6.23 4.86 4.56
C ASP A 65 -6.98 3.52 4.39
N PRO A 66 -7.88 3.11 5.31
CA PRO A 66 -8.75 1.96 5.12
C PRO A 66 -9.53 2.04 3.79
N ALA A 67 -9.72 0.91 3.11
CA ALA A 67 -10.43 0.90 1.82
C ALA A 67 -11.94 1.08 1.98
N ASP A 68 -12.51 0.60 3.10
CA ASP A 68 -13.96 0.62 3.34
C ASP A 68 -14.53 2.05 3.47
N ASP A 69 -13.71 3.01 3.89
CA ASP A 69 -14.09 4.42 3.99
C ASP A 69 -14.15 5.12 2.62
N LEU A 70 -13.65 4.50 1.55
CA LEU A 70 -13.46 5.11 0.24
C LEU A 70 -14.20 4.40 -0.91
N MET A 71 -14.92 3.31 -0.62
CA MET A 71 -15.70 2.52 -1.60
C MET A 71 -17.23 2.75 -1.51
N GLN A 72 -17.67 3.78 -0.77
CA GLN A 72 -19.11 4.10 -0.62
C GLN A 72 -19.66 5.11 -1.65
N ASP A 73 -18.87 5.47 -2.67
CA ASP A 73 -19.30 6.34 -3.78
C ASP A 73 -19.35 5.59 -5.13
#